data_AF-A0A845X3R2-F1
#
_entry.id   AF-A0A845X3R2-F1
#
_cell.length_a   1.000
_cell.length_b   1.000
_cell.length_c   1.000
_cell.angle_alpha   90.00
_cell.angle_beta   90.00
_cell.angle_gamma   90.00
#
_symmetry.space_group_name_H-M   'P 1'
#
loop_
_entity.id
_entity.type
_entity.pdbx_description
1 polymer ?
#
loop_
_entity_poly.entity_id
_entity_poly.type
_entity_poly.pdbx_seq_one_letter_code
_entity_poly.pdbx_strand_id
1 'polypeptide(L)'
;MNFNTSVIRQRLLNALNASEDDYGSAENLRDIAFHMTDWLSDLKEWVKFCQNPAALSDDEVIDVLIGFLCHVPEHVAAAAKLSIDQPVRDIFDIGAVEIMKNDNE
;
A
#
# COMPACT_ATOMS: atom_id res chain seq x y z
N MET A 1 -13.54 -4.05 12.48
CA MET A 1 -13.79 -3.38 11.18
C MET A 1 -13.83 -4.44 10.09
N ASN A 2 -14.73 -4.36 9.10
CA ASN A 2 -14.79 -5.31 7.99
C ASN A 2 -14.74 -4.53 6.68
N PHE A 3 -13.63 -4.66 5.95
CA PHE A 3 -13.50 -4.04 4.63
C PHE A 3 -14.04 -4.99 3.58
N ASN A 4 -14.95 -4.51 2.74
CA ASN A 4 -15.36 -5.25 1.56
C ASN A 4 -14.40 -4.92 0.42
N THR A 5 -13.30 -5.66 0.34
CA THR A 5 -12.20 -5.41 -0.61
C THR A 5 -12.68 -5.31 -2.05
N SER A 6 -13.60 -6.18 -2.49
CA SER A 6 -14.11 -6.15 -3.87
C SER A 6 -14.94 -4.91 -4.15
N VAL A 7 -15.80 -4.48 -3.22
CA VAL A 7 -16.59 -3.25 -3.35
C VAL A 7 -15.69 -2.02 -3.36
N ILE A 8 -14.69 -1.96 -2.47
CA ILE A 8 -13.73 -0.84 -2.41
C ILE A 8 -12.93 -0.76 -3.71
N ARG A 9 -12.37 -1.89 -4.16
CA ARG A 9 -11.60 -1.99 -5.41
C ARG A 9 -12.43 -1.56 -6.61
N GLN A 10 -13.68 -2.03 -6.72
CA GLN A 10 -14.57 -1.63 -7.80
C GLN A 10 -14.90 -0.14 -7.74
N ARG A 11 -15.11 0.42 -6.55
CA ARG A 11 -15.39 1.85 -6.40
C ARG A 11 -14.21 2.72 -6.80
N LEU A 12 -12.98 2.31 -6.48
CA LEU A 12 -11.74 2.95 -6.93
C LEU A 12 -11.61 2.88 -8.45
N LEU A 13 -11.77 1.70 -9.03
CA LEU A 13 -11.71 1.53 -10.48
C LEU A 13 -12.73 2.43 -11.20
N ASN A 14 -13.97 2.50 -10.69
CA ASN A 14 -14.99 3.38 -11.26
C ASN A 14 -14.63 4.87 -11.12
N ALA A 15 -13.98 5.27 -10.02
CA ALA A 15 -13.54 6.65 -9.83
C ALA A 15 -12.43 7.01 -10.82
N LEU A 16 -11.43 6.14 -10.97
CA LEU A 16 -10.31 6.36 -11.88
C LEU A 16 -10.77 6.43 -13.34
N ASN A 17 -11.68 5.53 -13.76
CA ASN A 17 -12.26 5.56 -15.11
C ASN A 17 -13.12 6.79 -15.40
N ALA A 18 -13.69 7.41 -14.36
CA ALA A 18 -14.53 8.60 -14.50
C ALA A 18 -13.74 9.91 -14.34
N SER A 19 -12.44 9.84 -14.02
CA SER A 19 -11.59 11.02 -13.91
C SER A 19 -11.29 11.61 -15.29
N GLU A 20 -11.04 12.93 -15.32
CA GLU A 20 -10.47 13.60 -16.49
C GLU A 20 -8.94 13.43 -16.55
N ASP A 21 -8.32 12.93 -15.47
CA ASP A 21 -6.88 12.68 -15.40
C ASP A 21 -6.48 11.45 -16.23
N ASP A 22 -5.32 11.55 -16.88
CA ASP A 22 -4.73 10.43 -17.62
C ASP A 22 -3.92 9.52 -16.69
N TYR A 23 -4.57 8.45 -16.23
CA TYR A 23 -3.92 7.36 -15.50
C TYR A 23 -3.48 6.22 -16.44
N GLY A 24 -3.38 6.46 -17.75
CA GLY A 24 -2.89 5.49 -18.72
C GLY A 24 -3.90 4.39 -19.06
N SER A 25 -3.39 3.16 -19.24
CA SER A 25 -4.18 2.05 -19.75
C SER A 25 -5.20 1.52 -18.74
N ALA A 26 -6.22 0.82 -19.22
CA ALA A 26 -7.17 0.11 -18.35
C ALA A 26 -6.50 -0.94 -17.43
N GLU A 27 -5.32 -1.43 -17.80
CA GLU A 27 -4.49 -2.28 -16.95
C GLU A 27 -3.88 -1.48 -15.80
N ASN A 28 -3.28 -0.32 -16.11
CA ASN A 28 -2.74 0.58 -15.10
C ASN A 28 -3.79 0.99 -14.05
N LEU A 29 -5.04 1.25 -14.48
CA LEU A 29 -6.17 1.51 -13.58
C LEU A 29 -6.47 0.34 -12.63
N ARG A 30 -6.42 -0.89 -13.14
CA ARG A 30 -6.64 -2.11 -12.33
C ARG A 30 -5.50 -2.31 -11.34
N ASP A 31 -4.27 -2.06 -11.76
CA ASP A 31 -3.09 -2.20 -10.92
C ASP A 31 -3.09 -1.18 -9.78
N ILE A 32 -3.44 0.09 -10.05
CA ILE A 32 -3.63 1.09 -8.99
C ILE A 32 -4.69 0.62 -7.98
N ALA A 33 -5.85 0.17 -8.46
CA ALA A 33 -6.93 -0.30 -7.57
C ALA A 33 -6.55 -1.56 -6.80
N PHE A 34 -5.77 -2.47 -7.39
CA PHE A 34 -5.21 -3.65 -6.72
C PHE A 34 -4.25 -3.23 -5.61
N HIS A 35 -3.23 -2.45 -5.93
CA HIS A 35 -2.24 -2.00 -4.97
C HIS A 35 -2.84 -1.17 -3.83
N MET A 36 -3.93 -0.43 -4.06
CA MET A 36 -4.63 0.29 -3.00
C MET A 36 -5.56 -0.56 -2.13
N THR A 37 -5.71 -1.85 -2.40
CA THR A 37 -6.68 -2.71 -1.67
C THR A 37 -6.14 -4.04 -1.16
N ASP A 38 -5.01 -4.52 -1.69
CA ASP A 38 -4.47 -5.84 -1.32
C ASP A 38 -4.05 -5.92 0.15
N TRP A 39 -3.59 -4.80 0.72
CA TRP A 39 -3.10 -4.70 2.10
C TRP A 39 -4.20 -4.31 3.13
N LEU A 40 -5.49 -4.36 2.76
CA LEU A 40 -6.57 -3.97 3.68
C LEU A 40 -6.70 -4.92 4.90
N SER A 41 -6.24 -6.16 4.80
CA SER A 41 -6.11 -7.07 5.94
C SER A 41 -5.10 -6.55 6.95
N ASP A 42 -3.93 -6.12 6.49
CA ASP A 42 -2.85 -5.57 7.34
C ASP A 42 -3.33 -4.29 8.05
N LEU A 43 -4.03 -3.41 7.31
CA LEU A 43 -4.65 -2.23 7.91
C LEU A 43 -5.66 -2.59 9.00
N LYS A 44 -6.49 -3.61 8.78
CA LYS A 44 -7.49 -4.04 9.76
C LYS A 44 -6.82 -4.55 11.05
N GLU A 45 -5.74 -5.30 10.93
CA GLU A 45 -4.98 -5.82 12.06
C GLU A 45 -4.26 -4.69 12.81
N TRP A 46 -3.61 -3.78 12.08
CA TRP A 46 -3.00 -2.59 12.64
C TRP A 46 -4.01 -1.73 13.41
N VAL A 47 -5.18 -1.45 12.82
CA VAL A 47 -6.25 -0.71 13.49
C VAL A 47 -6.75 -1.44 14.74
N LYS A 48 -6.90 -2.77 14.70
CA LYS A 48 -7.32 -3.56 15.86
C LYS A 48 -6.31 -3.44 16.99
N PHE A 49 -5.01 -3.52 16.68
CA PHE A 49 -3.94 -3.28 17.65
C PHE A 49 -4.01 -1.86 18.23
N CYS A 50 -4.06 -0.82 17.39
CA CYS A 50 -4.11 0.56 17.85
C CYS A 50 -5.35 0.87 18.73
N GLN A 51 -6.48 0.21 18.48
CA GLN A 51 -7.71 0.39 19.26
C GLN A 51 -7.65 -0.29 20.64
N ASN A 52 -6.87 -1.36 20.78
CA ASN A 52 -6.74 -2.08 22.04
C ASN A 52 -5.34 -2.73 22.15
N PRO A 53 -4.29 -1.93 22.44
CA PRO A 53 -2.91 -2.43 22.41
C PRO A 53 -2.63 -3.47 23.49
N ALA A 54 -3.40 -3.50 24.58
CA ALA A 54 -3.25 -4.47 25.67
C ALA A 54 -3.85 -5.86 25.34
N ALA A 55 -4.51 -6.03 24.20
CA ALA A 55 -5.14 -7.28 23.81
C ALA A 55 -4.21 -8.28 23.12
N LEU A 56 -3.02 -7.83 22.68
CA LEU A 56 -2.03 -8.65 22.01
C LEU A 56 -0.83 -8.87 22.94
N SER A 57 -0.20 -10.02 22.83
CA SER A 57 1.14 -10.27 23.37
C SER A 57 2.21 -9.53 22.57
N ASP A 58 3.40 -9.38 23.14
CA ASP A 58 4.52 -8.70 22.47
C ASP A 58 4.85 -9.35 21.11
N ASP A 59 4.85 -10.69 21.04
CA ASP A 59 5.12 -11.43 19.79
C ASP A 59 4.05 -11.12 18.72
N GLU A 60 2.77 -11.11 19.10
CA GLU A 60 1.67 -10.75 18.18
C GLU A 60 1.76 -9.29 17.71
N VAL A 61 2.24 -8.38 18.57
CA VAL A 61 2.48 -6.98 18.19
C VAL A 61 3.59 -6.88 17.15
N ILE A 62 4.68 -7.63 17.34
CA ILE A 62 5.79 -7.68 16.38
C ILE A 62 5.33 -8.26 15.04
N ASP A 63 4.53 -9.31 15.04
CA ASP A 63 3.99 -9.90 13.80
C ASP A 63 3.11 -8.89 13.04
N VAL A 64 2.21 -8.20 13.72
CA VAL A 64 1.36 -7.15 13.13
C VAL A 64 2.21 -5.99 12.58
N LEU A 65 3.27 -5.60 13.29
CA LEU A 65 4.19 -4.55 12.86
C LEU A 65 4.96 -4.95 11.59
N ILE A 66 5.58 -6.14 11.59
CA ILE A 66 6.38 -6.62 10.45
C ILE A 66 5.49 -6.83 9.23
N GLY A 67 4.32 -7.45 9.39
CA GLY A 67 3.37 -7.64 8.29
C GLY A 67 2.99 -6.32 7.63
N PHE A 68 2.64 -5.32 8.44
CA PHE A 68 2.31 -3.99 7.93
C PHE A 68 3.51 -3.32 7.23
N LEU A 69 4.70 -3.33 7.83
CA LEU A 69 5.89 -2.66 7.30
C LEU A 69 6.45 -3.31 6.03
N CYS A 70 6.31 -4.63 5.86
CA CYS A 70 6.81 -5.32 4.67
C CYS A 70 5.82 -5.30 3.50
N HIS A 71 4.52 -5.24 3.77
CA HIS A 71 3.50 -5.34 2.73
C HIS A 71 2.98 -3.97 2.27
N VAL A 72 2.61 -3.09 3.20
CA VAL A 72 1.91 -1.84 2.87
C VAL A 72 2.77 -0.85 2.09
N PRO A 73 4.03 -0.56 2.49
CA PRO A 73 4.84 0.44 1.81
C PRO A 73 5.08 0.13 0.33
N GLU A 74 5.36 -1.12 -0.02
CA GLU A 74 5.60 -1.56 -1.40
C GLU A 74 4.36 -1.33 -2.28
N HIS A 75 3.17 -1.69 -1.78
CA HIS A 75 1.93 -1.47 -2.51
C HIS A 75 1.58 0.02 -2.65
N VAL A 76 1.77 0.81 -1.60
CA VAL A 76 1.53 2.26 -1.66
C VAL A 76 2.52 2.95 -2.60
N ALA A 77 3.79 2.54 -2.58
CA ALA A 77 4.84 3.00 -3.49
C ALA A 77 4.48 2.71 -4.96
N ALA A 78 4.09 1.46 -5.26
CA ALA A 78 3.64 1.07 -6.58
C ALA A 78 2.43 1.92 -7.03
N ALA A 79 1.40 2.06 -6.18
CA ALA A 79 0.23 2.87 -6.51
C ALA A 79 0.59 4.35 -6.77
N ALA A 80 1.47 4.94 -5.96
CA ALA A 80 1.93 6.32 -6.14
C ALA A 80 2.68 6.51 -7.47
N LYS A 81 3.54 5.55 -7.83
CA LYS A 81 4.26 5.55 -9.10
C LYS A 81 3.30 5.45 -10.29
N LEU A 82 2.32 4.54 -10.23
CA LEU A 82 1.37 4.31 -11.33
C LEU A 82 0.32 5.43 -11.48
N SER A 83 -0.06 6.10 -10.39
CA SER A 83 -1.16 7.08 -10.38
C SER A 83 -0.72 8.53 -10.59
N ILE A 84 0.37 8.95 -9.97
CA ILE A 84 0.80 10.37 -9.95
C ILE A 84 2.27 10.55 -10.30
N ASP A 85 2.92 9.49 -10.81
CA ASP A 85 4.33 9.44 -11.20
C ASP A 85 5.29 9.98 -10.11
N GLN A 86 4.92 9.84 -8.84
CA GLN A 86 5.75 10.31 -7.72
C GLN A 86 6.75 9.23 -7.31
N PRO A 87 8.06 9.55 -7.24
CA PRO A 87 9.05 8.65 -6.67
C PRO A 87 8.86 8.55 -5.15
N VAL A 88 9.10 7.37 -4.59
CA VAL A 88 9.33 7.23 -3.14
C VAL A 88 10.62 7.95 -2.80
N ARG A 89 10.60 8.76 -1.76
CA ARG A 89 11.75 9.52 -1.28
C ARG A 89 12.06 9.12 0.16
N ASP A 90 13.34 8.98 0.45
CA ASP A 90 13.83 8.81 1.81
C ASP A 90 13.88 10.16 2.53
N ILE A 91 12.70 10.66 2.93
CA ILE A 91 12.56 11.99 3.55
C ILE A 91 13.26 12.09 4.91
N PHE A 92 13.49 10.95 5.57
CA PHE A 92 14.09 10.89 6.90
C PHE A 92 15.58 10.54 6.88
N ASP A 93 16.17 10.40 5.68
CA ASP A 93 17.59 10.06 5.47
C ASP A 93 18.04 8.80 6.24
N ILE A 94 17.18 7.77 6.28
CA ILE A 94 17.44 6.51 6.99
C ILE A 94 17.81 5.33 6.08
N GLY A 95 17.95 5.57 4.78
CA GLY A 95 18.14 4.53 3.77
C GLY A 95 16.86 3.78 3.42
N ALA A 96 15.69 4.43 3.50
CA ALA A 96 14.39 3.78 3.23
C ALA A 96 14.17 3.37 1.76
N VAL A 97 14.99 3.89 0.84
CA VAL A 97 14.95 3.53 -0.58
C VAL A 97 16.33 3.03 -0.99
N GLU A 98 16.43 1.75 -1.35
CA GLU A 98 17.66 1.19 -1.87
C GLU A 98 17.77 1.45 -3.38
N ILE A 99 18.82 2.14 -3.80
CA ILE A 99 19.19 2.18 -5.22
C ILE A 99 19.93 0.88 -5.52
N MET A 100 19.23 -0.10 -6.09
CA MET A 100 19.89 -1.29 -6.64
C MET A 100 20.89 -0.82 -7.70
N LYS A 101 22.19 -0.91 -7.38
CA LYS A 101 23.24 -0.72 -8.37
C LYS A 101 23.21 -1.94 -9.29
N ASN A 102 23.07 -1.70 -10.59
CA ASN A 102 23.35 -2.73 -11.57
C ASN A 102 24.87 -2.93 -11.56
N ASP A 103 25.34 -4.03 -10.97
CA ASP A 103 26.76 -4.42 -10.92
C ASP A 103 27.27 -4.91 -12.30
N ASN A 104 27.08 -4.10 -13.34
CA ASN A 104 27.62 -4.33 -14.68
C ASN A 104 28.28 -3.04 -15.21
N GLU A 105 29.39 -2.64 -14.58
CA GLU A 105 30.44 -1.81 -15.20
C GLU A 105 31.78 -2.55 -15.15
#